data_AF-A0A1J4XXW3-F1
#
_entry.id   AF-A0A1J4XXW3-F1
#
_cell.length_a   1.000
_cell.length_b   1.000
_cell.length_c   1.000
_cell.angle_alpha   90.00
_cell.angle_beta   90.00
_cell.angle_gamma   90.00
#
_symmetry.space_group_name_H-M   'P 1'
#
loop_
_entity.id
_entity.type
_entity.pdbx_description
1 polymer ?
#
loop_
_entity_poly.entity_id
_entity_poly.type
_entity_poly.pdbx_seq_one_letter_code
_entity_poly.pdbx_strand_id
1 'polypeptide(L)'
;MKNKHAGYLIVGISVLIGFIIYSFDHALKELVSTACSHGPSCPMWGTINLQTNISLGVMVFVGFIGLYFIFFSKEEIVTKIKTVKQQIEPKKITKQNYQKIMSDLSDDEKLIFEKILEAEGTIFQSDLVDKSNLAKVKVTRLLDRLEGKGLIERKRRGMTNIVILKH
;
A
#
# COMPACT_ATOMS: atom_id res chain seq x y z
N MET A 1 -4.96 3.11 5.16
CA MET A 1 -5.65 2.76 6.41
C MET A 1 -6.94 2.02 6.04
N LYS A 2 -7.38 1.02 6.84
CA LYS A 2 -8.71 0.35 6.83
C LYS A 2 -8.85 -1.12 6.40
N ASN A 3 -7.84 -1.84 5.90
CA ASN A 3 -8.06 -3.25 5.50
C ASN A 3 -8.26 -4.21 6.70
N LYS A 4 -7.62 -3.93 7.85
CA LYS A 4 -7.85 -4.70 9.08
C LYS A 4 -9.28 -4.55 9.61
N HIS A 5 -9.89 -3.37 9.46
CA HIS A 5 -11.28 -3.15 9.88
C HIS A 5 -12.27 -3.96 9.03
N ALA A 6 -12.00 -4.13 7.73
CA ALA A 6 -12.79 -5.02 6.88
C ALA A 6 -12.67 -6.49 7.34
N GLY A 7 -11.48 -6.93 7.73
CA GLY A 7 -11.27 -8.26 8.31
C GLY A 7 -12.05 -8.49 9.61
N TYR A 8 -12.00 -7.53 10.55
CA TYR A 8 -12.80 -7.61 11.79
C TYR A 8 -14.31 -7.60 11.53
N LEU A 9 -14.78 -6.86 10.52
CA LEU A 9 -16.20 -6.83 10.14
C LEU A 9 -16.66 -8.19 9.60
N ILE A 10 -15.87 -8.83 8.74
CA ILE A 10 -16.15 -10.17 8.20
C ILE A 10 -16.16 -11.23 9.32
N VAL A 11 -15.20 -11.17 10.25
CA VAL A 11 -15.18 -12.07 11.41
C VAL A 11 -16.41 -11.87 12.29
N GLY A 12 -16.82 -10.61 12.53
CA GLY A 12 -18.03 -10.30 13.28
C GLY A 12 -19.30 -10.88 12.64
N ILE A 13 -19.43 -10.78 11.31
CA ILE A 13 -20.55 -11.38 10.56
C ILE A 13 -20.52 -12.91 10.66
N SER A 14 -19.34 -13.54 10.56
CA SER A 14 -19.19 -15.00 10.68
C SER A 14 -19.64 -15.53 12.05
N VAL A 15 -19.28 -14.83 13.13
CA VAL A 15 -19.72 -15.18 14.50
C VAL A 15 -21.24 -15.07 14.64
N LEU A 16 -21.84 -14.01 14.08
CA LEU A 16 -23.29 -13.80 14.11
C LEU A 16 -24.02 -14.92 13.35
N ILE A 17 -23.55 -15.29 12.16
CA ILE A 17 -24.08 -16.41 11.38
C ILE A 17 -23.94 -17.73 12.15
N GLY A 18 -22.80 -17.96 12.82
CA GLY A 18 -22.58 -19.15 13.62
C GLY A 18 -23.55 -19.27 14.80
N PHE A 19 -23.84 -18.16 15.47
CA PHE A 19 -24.85 -18.12 16.53
C PHE A 19 -26.25 -18.48 16.02
N ILE A 20 -26.63 -17.96 14.85
CA ILE A 20 -27.91 -18.29 14.20
C ILE A 20 -27.98 -19.79 13.92
N ILE A 21 -26.96 -20.36 13.27
CA ILE A 21 -26.91 -21.80 12.95
C ILE A 21 -27.04 -22.65 14.22
N TYR A 22 -26.31 -22.31 15.29
CA TYR A 22 -26.38 -23.00 16.56
C TYR A 22 -27.79 -22.96 17.18
N SER A 23 -28.43 -21.79 17.18
CA SER A 23 -29.78 -21.63 17.71
C SER A 23 -30.81 -22.45 16.94
N PHE A 24 -30.72 -22.47 15.60
CA PHE A 24 -31.60 -23.28 14.76
C PHE A 24 -31.37 -24.78 14.93
N ASP A 25 -30.11 -25.23 14.99
CA ASP A 25 -29.78 -26.64 15.24
C ASP A 25 -30.32 -27.12 16.59
N HIS A 26 -30.20 -26.29 17.64
CA HIS A 26 -30.74 -26.60 18.95
C HIS A 26 -32.28 -26.72 18.93
N ALA A 27 -32.97 -25.73 18.34
CA ALA A 27 -34.42 -25.74 18.22
C ALA A 27 -34.94 -26.93 17.39
N LEU A 28 -34.27 -27.26 16.28
CA LEU A 28 -34.63 -28.41 15.46
C LEU A 28 -34.49 -29.72 16.24
N LYS A 29 -33.38 -29.91 16.97
CA LYS A 29 -33.18 -31.11 17.80
C LYS A 29 -34.24 -31.26 18.88
N GLU A 30 -34.68 -30.16 19.48
CA GLU A 30 -35.76 -30.15 20.50
C GLU A 30 -37.14 -30.49 19.90
N LEU A 31 -37.44 -29.98 18.70
CA LEU A 31 -38.67 -30.35 17.98
C LEU A 31 -38.67 -31.82 17.56
N VAL A 32 -37.52 -32.36 17.14
CA VAL A 32 -37.42 -33.77 16.72
C VAL A 32 -37.52 -34.72 17.90
N SER A 33 -36.91 -34.37 19.04
CA SER A 33 -36.95 -35.20 20.24
C SER A 33 -38.35 -35.32 20.83
N THR A 34 -39.19 -34.29 20.65
CA THR A 34 -40.59 -34.29 21.08
C THR A 34 -41.54 -34.91 20.06
N ALA A 35 -41.25 -34.81 18.76
CA ALA A 35 -42.13 -35.30 17.69
C ALA A 35 -41.87 -36.76 17.27
N CYS A 36 -40.64 -37.29 17.41
CA CYS A 36 -40.32 -38.62 16.90
C CYS A 36 -40.26 -39.69 18.02
N SER A 37 -41.19 -40.64 18.00
CA SER A 37 -41.29 -41.75 18.97
C SER A 37 -40.27 -42.88 18.76
N HIS A 38 -39.56 -42.89 17.62
CA HIS A 38 -38.64 -43.97 17.23
C HIS A 38 -37.20 -43.75 17.70
N GLY A 39 -36.92 -42.67 18.45
CA GLY A 39 -35.57 -42.39 18.95
C GLY A 39 -34.54 -42.15 17.82
N PRO A 40 -33.29 -42.61 17.95
CA PRO A 40 -32.20 -42.26 17.03
C PRO A 40 -32.29 -42.88 15.62
N SER A 41 -33.24 -43.80 15.37
CA SER A 41 -33.47 -44.39 14.04
C SER A 41 -34.37 -43.55 13.15
N CYS A 42 -34.87 -42.40 13.64
CA CYS A 42 -35.67 -41.46 12.86
C CYS A 42 -34.80 -40.85 11.73
N PRO A 43 -35.18 -40.96 10.45
CA PRO A 43 -34.39 -40.45 9.32
C PRO A 43 -34.15 -38.94 9.40
N MET A 44 -34.98 -38.22 10.16
CA MET A 44 -34.86 -36.79 10.44
C MET A 44 -33.54 -36.44 11.18
N TRP A 45 -33.03 -37.32 12.04
CA TRP A 45 -31.71 -37.14 12.67
C TRP A 45 -30.57 -37.22 11.65
N GLY A 46 -30.73 -38.05 10.60
CA GLY A 46 -29.78 -38.13 9.50
C GLY A 46 -29.72 -36.82 8.71
N THR A 47 -30.87 -36.23 8.41
CA THR A 47 -30.96 -34.91 7.75
C THR A 47 -30.37 -33.80 8.60
N ILE A 48 -30.66 -33.79 9.91
CA ILE A 48 -30.10 -32.78 10.84
C ILE A 48 -28.59 -32.92 10.93
N ASN A 49 -28.05 -34.12 11.11
CA ASN A 49 -26.59 -34.32 11.16
C ASN A 49 -25.89 -33.90 9.86
N LEU A 50 -26.47 -34.21 8.70
CA LEU A 50 -25.94 -33.75 7.41
C LEU A 50 -25.95 -32.23 7.31
N GLN A 51 -27.08 -31.59 7.66
CA GLN A 51 -27.24 -30.13 7.62
C GLN A 51 -26.27 -29.44 8.59
N THR A 52 -26.10 -29.95 9.80
CA THR A 52 -25.22 -29.38 10.84
C THR A 52 -23.76 -29.54 10.45
N ASN A 53 -23.36 -30.68 9.86
CA ASN A 53 -22.00 -30.88 9.34
C ASN A 53 -21.67 -29.93 8.18
N ILE A 54 -22.59 -29.77 7.21
CA ILE A 54 -22.41 -28.83 6.10
C ILE A 54 -22.28 -27.40 6.63
N SER A 55 -23.17 -27.01 7.55
CA SER A 55 -23.19 -25.67 8.14
C SER A 55 -21.91 -25.37 8.94
N LEU A 56 -21.40 -26.36 9.69
CA LEU A 56 -20.13 -26.24 10.40
C LEU A 56 -18.95 -26.08 9.43
N GLY A 57 -18.94 -26.82 8.32
CA GLY A 57 -17.93 -26.69 7.27
C GLY A 57 -17.88 -25.30 6.65
N VAL A 58 -19.05 -24.73 6.31
CA VAL A 58 -19.15 -23.36 5.77
C VAL A 58 -18.68 -22.32 6.79
N MET A 59 -19.04 -22.47 8.06
CA MET A 59 -18.60 -21.57 9.14
C MET A 59 -17.08 -21.53 9.26
N VAL A 60 -16.44 -22.69 9.25
CA VAL A 60 -14.98 -22.83 9.34
C VAL A 60 -14.30 -22.19 8.12
N PHE A 61 -14.81 -22.44 6.91
CA PHE A 61 -14.27 -21.88 5.68
C PHE A 61 -14.33 -20.34 5.65
N VAL A 62 -15.48 -19.76 6.00
CA VAL A 62 -15.66 -18.29 6.08
C VAL A 62 -14.80 -17.70 7.21
N GLY A 63 -14.68 -18.40 8.34
CA GLY A 63 -13.80 -18.03 9.44
C GLY A 63 -12.33 -17.97 9.02
N PHE A 64 -11.84 -18.96 8.27
CA PHE A 64 -10.48 -18.98 7.74
C PHE A 64 -10.22 -17.83 6.77
N ILE A 65 -11.18 -17.50 5.90
CA ILE A 65 -11.08 -16.34 4.99
C ILE A 65 -10.99 -15.04 5.79
N GLY A 66 -11.86 -14.84 6.78
CA GLY A 66 -11.83 -13.67 7.65
C GLY A 66 -10.50 -13.53 8.41
N LEU A 67 -10.00 -14.64 8.97
CA LEU A 67 -8.71 -14.70 9.65
C LEU A 67 -7.54 -14.42 8.69
N TYR A 68 -7.58 -14.99 7.48
CA TYR A 68 -6.60 -14.75 6.42
C TYR A 68 -6.53 -13.26 6.08
N PHE A 69 -7.67 -12.59 5.89
CA PHE A 69 -7.70 -11.15 5.63
C PHE A 69 -7.16 -10.33 6.81
N ILE A 70 -7.32 -10.76 8.06
CA ILE A 70 -6.74 -10.08 9.23
C ILE A 70 -5.21 -10.21 9.24
N PHE A 71 -4.69 -11.41 8.96
CA PHE A 71 -3.25 -11.70 8.97
C PHE A 71 -2.51 -11.19 7.74
N PHE A 72 -3.06 -11.36 6.53
CA PHE A 72 -2.43 -11.00 5.25
C PHE A 72 -2.79 -9.58 4.74
N SER A 73 -3.59 -8.78 5.47
CA SER A 73 -3.98 -7.40 5.08
C SER A 73 -2.85 -6.35 5.05
N LYS A 74 -1.59 -6.74 5.18
CA LYS A 74 -0.45 -5.81 5.20
C LYS A 74 0.80 -6.49 4.62
N GLU A 75 1.19 -6.12 3.40
CA GLU A 75 2.34 -5.20 3.19
C GLU A 75 2.87 -5.09 1.75
N GLU A 76 2.55 -5.99 0.82
CA GLU A 76 3.31 -6.00 -0.45
C GLU A 76 2.97 -4.86 -1.45
N ILE A 77 1.71 -4.42 -1.50
CA ILE A 77 1.29 -3.44 -2.52
C ILE A 77 1.58 -1.99 -2.08
N VAL A 78 1.43 -1.69 -0.78
CA VAL A 78 1.63 -0.32 -0.26
C VAL A 78 3.10 0.04 -0.15
N THR A 79 4.00 -0.93 0.10
CA THR A 79 5.45 -0.71 0.13
C THR A 79 5.98 -0.31 -1.24
N LYS A 80 5.62 -1.04 -2.31
CA LYS A 80 6.03 -0.70 -3.69
C LYS A 80 5.53 0.68 -4.14
N ILE A 81 4.30 1.06 -3.79
CA ILE A 81 3.76 2.38 -4.16
C ILE A 81 4.42 3.49 -3.34
N LYS A 82 4.68 3.27 -2.04
CA LYS A 82 5.37 4.26 -1.19
C LYS A 82 6.82 4.47 -1.60
N THR A 83 7.58 3.42 -1.91
CA THR A 83 8.96 3.58 -2.40
C THR A 83 9.01 4.31 -3.74
N VAL A 84 8.03 4.09 -4.63
CA VAL A 84 7.93 4.84 -5.89
C VAL A 84 7.55 6.30 -5.66
N LYS A 85 6.58 6.61 -4.79
CA LYS A 85 6.19 8.01 -4.48
C LYS A 85 7.27 8.78 -3.71
N GLN A 86 7.94 8.14 -2.78
CA GLN A 86 9.00 8.77 -1.98
C GLN A 86 10.27 9.06 -2.80
N GLN A 87 10.45 8.40 -3.94
CA GLN A 87 11.48 8.77 -4.92
C GLN A 87 11.08 9.96 -5.82
N ILE A 88 9.83 10.42 -5.76
CA ILE A 88 9.27 11.46 -6.63
C ILE A 88 8.88 12.72 -5.85
N GLU A 89 8.64 12.63 -4.52
CA GLU A 89 8.43 13.84 -3.72
C GLU A 89 9.77 14.55 -3.45
N PRO A 90 9.91 15.83 -3.86
CA PRO A 90 11.07 16.62 -3.52
C PRO A 90 11.15 16.77 -2.00
N LYS A 91 12.24 16.30 -1.42
CA LYS A 91 12.55 16.53 -0.02
C LYS A 91 12.66 18.04 0.17
N LYS A 92 11.81 18.63 1.01
CA LYS A 92 11.85 20.07 1.31
C LYS A 92 13.19 20.38 2.00
N ILE A 93 14.08 21.07 1.30
CA ILE A 93 15.34 21.54 1.88
C ILE A 93 15.03 22.44 3.10
N THR A 94 15.51 22.07 4.28
CA THR A 94 15.51 22.94 5.46
C THR A 94 16.42 24.14 5.22
N LYS A 95 15.98 25.37 5.54
CA LYS A 95 16.70 26.65 5.30
C LYS A 95 18.18 26.65 5.72
N GLN A 96 18.54 25.88 6.76
CA GLN A 96 19.92 25.78 7.26
C GLN A 96 20.84 24.96 6.33
N ASN A 97 20.33 23.89 5.72
CA ASN A 97 21.11 23.10 4.75
C ASN A 97 21.29 23.85 3.44
N TYR A 98 20.30 24.67 3.05
CA TYR A 98 20.37 25.50 1.85
C TYR A 98 21.58 26.43 1.87
N GLN A 99 21.80 27.17 2.95
CA GLN A 99 22.92 28.13 3.04
C GLN A 99 24.28 27.45 2.96
N LYS A 100 24.44 26.28 3.60
CA LYS A 100 25.68 25.51 3.57
C LYS A 100 25.97 24.92 2.18
N ILE A 101 24.93 24.45 1.50
CA ILE A 101 25.05 23.98 0.11
C ILE A 101 25.42 25.17 -0.79
N MET A 102 24.69 26.28 -0.70
CA MET A 102 24.96 27.48 -1.51
C MET A 102 26.37 28.04 -1.32
N SER A 103 26.99 27.93 -0.13
CA SER A 103 28.36 28.39 0.07
C SER A 103 29.43 27.55 -0.65
N ASP A 104 29.12 26.28 -0.95
CA ASP A 104 30.06 25.35 -1.62
C ASP A 104 29.91 25.35 -3.15
N LEU A 105 28.84 25.96 -3.68
CA LEU A 105 28.57 25.99 -5.12
C LEU A 105 29.23 27.20 -5.80
N SER A 106 29.75 26.99 -7.02
CA SER A 106 30.15 28.10 -7.88
C SER A 106 28.93 28.85 -8.43
N ASP A 107 29.10 30.09 -8.92
CA ASP A 107 27.97 30.92 -9.34
C ASP A 107 27.12 30.28 -10.46
N ASP A 108 27.75 29.59 -11.41
CA ASP A 108 27.06 28.81 -12.44
C ASP A 108 26.30 27.58 -11.86
N GLU A 109 26.80 26.97 -10.79
CA GLU A 109 26.16 25.82 -10.13
C GLU A 109 24.93 26.27 -9.33
N LYS A 110 25.03 27.43 -8.64
CA LYS A 110 23.93 28.04 -7.90
C LYS A 110 22.75 28.33 -8.80
N LEU A 111 23.00 28.95 -9.96
CA LEU A 111 21.96 29.29 -10.93
C LEU A 111 21.19 28.04 -11.39
N ILE A 112 21.88 26.95 -11.69
CA ILE A 112 21.25 25.68 -12.07
C ILE A 112 20.47 25.06 -10.89
N PHE A 113 21.05 25.08 -9.70
CA PHE A 113 20.43 24.52 -8.52
C PHE A 113 19.16 25.26 -8.09
N GLU A 114 19.14 26.59 -8.19
CA GLU A 114 17.95 27.41 -7.97
C GLU A 114 16.84 27.08 -8.98
N LYS A 115 17.18 26.87 -10.25
CA LYS A 115 16.20 26.45 -11.27
C LYS A 115 15.61 25.07 -11.01
N ILE A 116 16.38 24.16 -10.42
CA ILE A 116 15.88 22.85 -9.99
C ILE A 116 14.93 23.01 -8.80
N LEU A 117 15.21 23.94 -7.88
CA LEU A 117 14.35 24.21 -6.73
C LEU A 117 13.05 24.93 -7.09
N GLU A 118 13.10 25.88 -8.02
CA GLU A 118 11.91 26.52 -8.60
C GLU A 118 10.96 25.48 -9.23
N ALA A 119 11.52 24.38 -9.77
CA ALA A 119 10.78 23.28 -10.38
C ALA A 119 10.38 22.18 -9.38
N GLU A 120 10.20 22.52 -8.10
CA GLU A 120 9.83 21.57 -7.05
C GLU A 120 10.78 20.36 -7.01
N GLY A 121 12.09 20.58 -7.16
CA GLY A 121 13.11 19.53 -7.01
C GLY A 121 13.08 18.41 -8.05
N THR A 122 12.25 18.50 -9.09
CA THR A 122 12.22 17.54 -10.21
C THR A 122 12.08 18.26 -11.54
N ILE A 123 13.04 18.08 -12.45
CA ILE A 123 13.02 18.75 -13.76
C ILE A 123 13.67 17.90 -14.84
N PHE A 124 13.16 17.96 -16.06
CA PHE A 124 13.81 17.33 -17.21
C PHE A 124 15.07 18.10 -17.60
N GLN A 125 16.11 17.38 -18.02
CA GLN A 125 17.36 17.98 -18.45
C GLN A 125 17.17 18.89 -19.68
N SER A 126 16.22 18.58 -20.57
CA SER A 126 15.82 19.45 -21.69
C SER A 126 15.31 20.80 -21.19
N ASP A 127 14.35 20.77 -20.28
CA ASP A 127 13.68 21.95 -19.76
C ASP A 127 14.66 22.82 -18.95
N LEU A 128 15.65 22.19 -18.30
CA LEU A 128 16.71 22.90 -17.60
C LEU A 128 17.64 23.64 -18.58
N VAL A 129 17.94 23.07 -19.75
CA VAL A 129 18.70 23.75 -20.80
C VAL A 129 17.92 24.96 -21.31
N ASP A 130 16.62 24.80 -21.56
CA ASP A 130 15.77 25.87 -22.07
C ASP A 130 15.59 27.01 -21.04
N LYS A 131 15.39 26.67 -19.76
CA LYS A 131 15.20 27.65 -18.67
C LYS A 131 16.48 28.35 -18.23
N SER A 132 17.64 27.69 -18.36
CA SER A 132 18.94 28.28 -17.97
C SER A 132 19.58 29.11 -19.07
N ASN A 133 19.12 28.97 -20.33
CA ASN A 133 19.71 29.60 -21.51
C ASN A 133 21.22 29.34 -21.65
N LEU A 134 21.69 28.20 -21.12
CA LEU A 134 23.08 27.76 -21.19
C LEU A 134 23.27 26.71 -22.28
N ALA A 135 24.47 26.62 -22.86
CA ALA A 135 24.79 25.57 -23.80
C ALA A 135 24.61 24.18 -23.17
N LYS A 136 24.01 23.23 -23.91
CA LYS A 136 23.76 21.85 -23.46
C LYS A 136 24.98 21.18 -22.83
N VAL A 137 26.17 21.40 -23.40
CA VAL A 137 27.44 20.87 -22.88
C VAL A 137 27.77 21.44 -21.50
N LYS A 138 27.54 22.75 -21.28
CA LYS A 138 27.77 23.42 -20.00
C LYS A 138 26.80 22.89 -18.93
N VAL A 139 25.53 22.73 -19.26
CA VAL A 139 24.51 22.18 -18.35
C VAL A 139 24.86 20.75 -17.93
N THR A 140 25.27 19.89 -18.86
CA THR A 140 25.70 18.52 -18.52
C THR A 140 26.86 18.51 -17.54
N ARG A 141 27.90 19.34 -17.76
CA ARG A 141 29.05 19.43 -16.86
C ARG A 141 28.68 19.95 -15.46
N LEU A 142 27.74 20.89 -15.37
CA LEU A 142 27.25 21.40 -14.09
C LEU A 142 26.44 20.32 -13.35
N LEU A 143 25.59 19.58 -14.06
CA LEU A 143 24.87 18.45 -13.50
C LEU A 143 25.82 17.34 -13.01
N ASP A 144 26.88 17.03 -13.76
CA ASP A 144 27.88 16.04 -13.35
C ASP A 144 28.58 16.44 -12.03
N ARG A 145 28.90 17.74 -11.87
CA ARG A 145 29.49 18.28 -10.64
C ARG A 145 28.52 18.24 -9.46
N LEU A 146 27.26 18.61 -9.67
CA LEU A 146 26.22 18.56 -8.64
C LEU A 146 25.88 17.12 -8.23
N GLU A 147 25.92 16.17 -9.17
CA GLU A 147 25.77 14.74 -8.92
C GLU A 147 26.97 14.19 -8.12
N GLY A 148 28.20 14.61 -8.47
CA GLY A 148 29.42 14.28 -7.72
C GLY A 148 29.41 14.80 -6.27
N LYS A 149 28.76 15.95 -6.02
CA LYS A 149 28.50 16.48 -4.67
C LYS A 149 27.34 15.79 -3.94
N GLY A 150 26.64 14.85 -4.59
CA GLY A 150 25.51 14.12 -4.03
C GLY A 150 24.23 14.93 -3.85
N LEU A 151 24.14 16.12 -4.47
CA LEU A 151 23.00 17.03 -4.32
C LEU A 151 21.82 16.66 -5.24
N ILE A 152 22.11 16.04 -6.37
CA ILE A 152 21.13 15.63 -7.38
C ILE A 152 21.39 14.19 -7.83
N GLU A 153 20.37 13.58 -8.42
CA GLU A 153 20.44 12.26 -9.05
C GLU A 153 19.76 12.35 -10.43
N ARG A 154 20.39 11.75 -11.45
CA ARG A 154 19.79 11.66 -12.79
C ARG A 154 19.21 10.28 -13.01
N LYS A 155 17.95 10.22 -13.45
CA LYS A 155 17.30 8.97 -13.88
C LYS A 155 16.90 9.05 -15.34
N ARG A 156 17.08 7.95 -16.08
CA ARG A 156 16.64 7.84 -17.48
C ARG A 156 15.11 7.84 -17.52
N ARG A 157 14.50 8.73 -18.30
CA ARG A 157 13.05 8.75 -18.58
C ARG A 157 12.82 8.96 -20.07
N GLY A 158 12.67 7.86 -20.81
CA GLY A 158 12.47 7.88 -22.26
C GLY A 158 13.70 8.44 -22.99
N MET A 159 13.49 9.48 -23.80
CA MET A 159 14.52 10.13 -24.61
C MET A 159 15.38 11.14 -23.82
N THR A 160 14.95 11.54 -22.63
CA THR A 160 15.63 12.54 -21.79
C THR A 160 15.97 11.97 -20.41
N ASN A 161 16.76 12.72 -19.65
CA ASN A 161 17.04 12.40 -18.26
C ASN A 161 16.19 13.32 -17.36
N ILE A 162 15.63 12.76 -16.29
CA ILE A 162 15.04 13.55 -15.22
C ILE A 162 16.09 13.78 -14.13
N VAL A 163 16.20 15.02 -13.68
CA VAL A 163 17.03 15.43 -12.55
C VAL A 163 16.15 15.47 -11.32
N ILE A 164 16.55 14.78 -10.26
CA ILE A 164 15.85 14.69 -8.99
C ILE A 164 16.77 15.20 -7.89
N LEU A 165 16.27 16.10 -7.05
CA LEU A 165 16.97 16.62 -5.90
C LEU A 165 17.07 15.54 -4.79
N LYS A 166 18.28 15.32 -4.24
CA LYS A 166 18.53 14.25 -3.25
C LYS A 166 18.54 14.73 -1.79
N HIS A 167 18.39 16.03 -1.53
CA HIS A 167 18.58 16.62 -0.20
C HIS A 167 17.46 17.53 0.27
#